data_AF-A0A1S8FED2-F1
#
_entry.id   AF-A0A1S8FED2-F1
#
_cell.length_a   1.000
_cell.length_b   1.000
_cell.length_c   1.000
_cell.angle_alpha   90.00
_cell.angle_beta   90.00
_cell.angle_gamma   90.00
#
_symmetry.space_group_name_H-M   'P 1'
#
loop_
_entity.id
_entity.type
_entity.pdbx_description
1 polymer ?
#
loop_
_entity_poly.entity_id
_entity_poly.type
_entity_poly.pdbx_seq_one_letter_code
_entity_poly.pdbx_strand_id
1 'polypeptide(L)'
;MTRDRFVLAWSLVQIAVVAQALLLFFIWAPWLGAHSREEAIAFYGESAIPQNCEAITVNHGQFSCLSWGTVSSNPWGFAACTVALFASLLFLVLSRIKGKGVFSAGCIEFVREKINRTCFKLGLPETSAKHVRSLISVILFVGVFASVMLVANLFSHVRF
;
A
#
# COMPACT_ATOMS: atom_id res chain seq x y z
N MET A 1 -1.61 30.49 5.94
CA MET A 1 -1.74 29.36 4.98
C MET A 1 -3.20 29.28 4.56
N THR A 2 -3.53 29.31 3.26
CA THR A 2 -4.93 29.25 2.82
C THR A 2 -5.53 27.87 3.10
N ARG A 3 -6.84 27.79 3.32
CA ARG A 3 -7.57 26.54 3.60
C ARG A 3 -7.23 25.43 2.60
N ASP A 4 -7.10 25.79 1.32
CA ASP A 4 -6.83 24.84 0.23
C ASP A 4 -5.44 24.22 0.33
N ARG A 5 -4.42 25.00 0.71
CA ARG A 5 -3.06 24.47 0.92
C ARG A 5 -3.03 23.46 2.06
N PHE A 6 -3.81 23.70 3.12
CA PHE A 6 -3.90 22.78 4.24
C PHE A 6 -4.57 21.46 3.83
N VAL A 7 -5.68 21.54 3.08
CA VAL A 7 -6.37 20.36 2.55
C VAL A 7 -5.44 19.55 1.64
N LEU A 8 -4.70 20.21 0.74
CA LEU A 8 -3.77 19.54 -0.17
C LEU A 8 -2.62 18.86 0.59
N ALA A 9 -1.99 19.55 1.54
CA ALA A 9 -0.91 18.99 2.34
C ALA A 9 -1.39 17.75 3.13
N TRP A 10 -2.57 17.83 3.74
CA TRP A 10 -3.15 16.70 4.47
C TRP A 10 -3.52 15.53 3.54
N SER A 11 -3.99 15.82 2.32
CA SER A 11 -4.23 14.81 1.30
C SER A 11 -2.95 14.09 0.90
N LEU A 12 -1.84 14.81 0.73
CA LEU A 12 -0.53 14.21 0.43
C LEU A 12 -0.05 13.29 1.57
N VAL A 13 -0.22 13.70 2.83
CA VAL A 13 0.08 12.86 3.99
C VAL A 13 -0.74 11.57 3.97
N GLN A 14 -2.04 11.63 3.68
CA GLN A 14 -2.86 10.43 3.57
C GLN A 14 -2.40 9.50 2.44
N ILE A 15 -2.05 10.04 1.28
CA ILE A 15 -1.53 9.24 0.15
C ILE A 15 -0.24 8.53 0.56
N ALA A 16 0.68 9.24 1.22
CA ALA A 16 1.91 8.65 1.72
C ALA A 16 1.65 7.52 2.75
N VAL A 17 0.70 7.71 3.67
CA VAL A 17 0.33 6.69 4.65
C VAL A 17 -0.35 5.48 3.99
N VAL A 18 -1.18 5.67 2.94
CA VAL A 18 -1.75 4.55 2.17
C VAL A 18 -0.66 3.74 1.47
N ALA A 19 0.30 4.41 0.83
CA ALA A 19 1.43 3.74 0.18
C ALA A 19 2.27 2.96 1.20
N GLN A 20 2.58 3.56 2.36
CA GLN A 20 3.29 2.91 3.45
C GLN A 20 2.53 1.68 3.97
N ALA A 21 1.22 1.80 4.22
CA ALA A 21 0.39 0.70 4.70
C ALA A 21 0.38 -0.48 3.71
N LEU A 22 0.33 -0.20 2.41
CA LEU A 22 0.40 -1.26 1.39
C LEU A 22 1.77 -1.94 1.36
N LEU A 23 2.87 -1.18 1.39
CA LEU A 23 4.22 -1.76 1.47
C LEU A 23 4.37 -2.64 2.71
N LEU A 24 3.93 -2.15 3.88
CA LEU A 24 3.93 -2.92 5.12
C LEU A 24 3.08 -4.18 5.02
N PHE A 25 1.91 -4.11 4.37
CA PHE A 25 1.07 -5.28 4.14
C PHE A 25 1.76 -6.34 3.26
N PHE A 26 2.45 -5.93 2.20
CA PHE A 26 3.20 -6.86 1.33
C PHE A 26 4.44 -7.47 2.00
N ILE A 27 4.98 -6.85 3.05
CA ILE A 27 6.01 -7.44 3.90
C ILE A 27 5.36 -8.37 4.93
N TRP A 28 4.34 -7.88 5.62
CA TRP A 28 3.67 -8.53 6.74
C TRP A 28 2.92 -9.81 6.33
N ALA A 29 2.19 -9.80 5.22
CA ALA A 29 1.35 -10.92 4.81
C ALA A 29 2.15 -12.18 4.44
N PRO A 30 3.22 -12.12 3.61
CA PRO A 30 4.08 -13.27 3.39
C PRO A 30 4.79 -13.73 4.67
N TRP A 31 5.20 -12.81 5.55
CA TRP A 31 5.90 -13.15 6.79
C TRP A 31 5.08 -14.07 7.71
N LEU A 32 3.75 -13.95 7.70
CA LEU A 32 2.85 -14.84 8.43
C LEU A 32 2.90 -16.31 7.95
N GLY A 33 3.15 -16.52 6.67
CA GLY A 33 3.24 -17.85 6.05
C GLY A 33 4.68 -18.29 5.81
N ALA A 34 5.66 -17.64 6.43
CA ALA A 34 7.06 -17.93 6.23
C ALA A 34 7.47 -19.19 7.01
N HIS A 35 8.10 -20.13 6.31
CA HIS A 35 8.75 -21.29 6.89
C HIS A 35 10.24 -21.03 7.06
N SER A 36 10.84 -21.61 8.09
CA SER A 36 12.29 -21.68 8.18
C SER A 36 12.84 -22.51 7.02
N ARG A 37 14.13 -22.34 6.70
CA ARG A 37 14.77 -23.13 5.65
C ARG A 37 14.68 -24.63 5.93
N GLU A 38 14.87 -25.03 7.18
CA GLU A 38 14.81 -26.42 7.62
C GLU A 38 13.41 -27.02 7.40
N GLU A 39 12.36 -26.30 7.79
CA GLU A 39 10.97 -26.71 7.54
C GLU A 39 10.68 -26.79 6.04
N ALA A 40 11.13 -25.81 5.26
CA ALA A 40 10.92 -25.79 3.82
C ALA A 40 11.64 -26.96 3.12
N ILE A 41 12.86 -27.34 3.53
CA ILE A 41 13.56 -28.53 3.02
C ILE A 41 12.78 -29.80 3.37
N ALA A 42 12.25 -29.89 4.58
CA ALA A 42 11.44 -31.03 4.99
C ALA A 42 10.15 -31.17 4.16
N PHE A 43 9.53 -30.06 3.76
CA PHE A 43 8.29 -30.06 2.97
C PHE A 43 8.52 -30.24 1.46
N TYR A 44 9.56 -29.62 0.89
CA TYR A 44 9.72 -29.48 -0.56
C TYR A 44 10.97 -30.17 -1.11
N GLY A 45 11.88 -30.63 -0.24
CA GLY A 45 13.17 -31.21 -0.63
C GLY A 45 14.25 -30.15 -0.87
N GLU A 46 15.50 -30.49 -0.58
CA GLU A 46 16.63 -29.54 -0.63
C GLU A 46 16.86 -28.95 -2.03
N SER A 47 16.64 -29.75 -3.08
CA SER A 47 16.85 -29.32 -4.47
C SER A 47 15.86 -28.26 -4.97
N ALA A 48 14.70 -28.11 -4.31
CA ALA A 48 13.69 -27.11 -4.68
C ALA A 48 13.91 -25.75 -4.00
N ILE A 49 14.74 -25.71 -2.96
CA ILE A 49 14.89 -24.54 -2.09
C ILE A 49 16.07 -23.67 -2.54
N PRO A 50 15.87 -22.36 -2.79
CA PRO A 50 16.97 -21.46 -3.08
C PRO A 50 18.02 -21.46 -1.95
N GLN A 51 19.30 -21.42 -2.33
CA GLN A 51 20.39 -21.35 -1.37
C GLN A 51 20.43 -19.98 -0.67
N ASN A 52 20.93 -19.95 0.57
CA ASN A 52 21.13 -18.73 1.38
C ASN A 52 19.85 -17.98 1.80
N CYS A 53 18.73 -18.67 1.94
CA CYS A 53 17.49 -18.06 2.44
C CYS A 53 17.25 -18.45 3.91
N GLU A 54 17.09 -17.46 4.79
CA GLU A 54 16.75 -17.72 6.20
C GLU A 54 15.32 -18.24 6.35
N ALA A 55 14.38 -17.61 5.64
CA ALA A 55 12.99 -18.04 5.59
C ALA A 55 12.44 -17.97 4.17
N ILE A 56 11.37 -18.72 3.93
CA ILE A 56 10.80 -18.94 2.62
C ILE A 56 9.29 -18.87 2.70
N THR A 57 8.69 -18.19 1.72
CA THR A 57 7.25 -18.21 1.48
C THR A 57 6.98 -18.81 0.13
N VAL A 58 5.90 -19.59 0.01
CA VAL A 58 5.43 -20.12 -1.27
C VAL A 58 4.16 -19.39 -1.66
N ASN A 59 4.18 -18.70 -2.79
CA ASN A 59 3.01 -18.05 -3.35
C ASN A 59 2.79 -18.53 -4.79
N HIS A 60 1.62 -19.11 -5.07
CA HIS A 60 1.29 -19.68 -6.37
C HIS A 60 2.38 -20.61 -6.96
N GLY A 61 3.04 -21.39 -6.11
CA GLY A 61 4.12 -22.31 -6.50
C GLY A 61 5.48 -21.66 -6.73
N GLN A 62 5.61 -20.35 -6.51
CA GLN A 62 6.90 -19.65 -6.56
C GLN A 62 7.44 -19.45 -5.14
N PHE A 63 8.72 -19.83 -4.96
CA PHE A 63 9.46 -19.58 -3.72
C PHE A 63 9.96 -18.14 -3.70
N SER A 64 9.73 -17.44 -2.59
CA SER A 64 10.32 -16.13 -2.30
C SER A 64 11.12 -16.21 -1.01
N CYS A 65 12.34 -15.69 -1.04
CA CYS A 65 13.20 -15.68 0.13
C CYS A 65 13.00 -14.43 0.97
N LEU A 66 12.93 -14.64 2.27
CA LEU A 66 12.85 -13.59 3.28
C LEU A 66 14.16 -13.59 4.07
N SER A 67 14.96 -12.55 3.88
CA SER A 67 16.26 -12.38 4.54
C SER A 67 16.16 -11.99 6.02
N TRP A 68 14.96 -11.72 6.52
CA TRP A 68 14.68 -11.34 7.90
C TRP A 68 14.12 -12.50 8.74
N GLY A 69 14.11 -13.72 8.19
CA GLY A 69 13.69 -14.93 8.89
C GLY A 69 12.18 -15.08 9.06
N THR A 70 11.79 -15.99 9.97
CA THR A 70 10.40 -16.27 10.33
C THR A 70 9.93 -15.35 11.46
N VAL A 71 8.65 -15.45 11.84
CA VAL A 71 8.13 -14.74 13.01
C VAL A 71 8.83 -15.21 14.30
N SER A 72 9.18 -16.50 14.40
CA SER A 72 9.85 -17.05 15.58
C SER A 72 11.31 -16.64 15.67
N SER A 73 12.02 -16.52 14.54
CA SER A 73 13.43 -16.09 14.53
C SER A 73 13.59 -14.57 14.67
N ASN A 74 12.59 -13.77 14.25
CA ASN A 74 12.61 -12.31 14.36
C ASN A 74 11.26 -11.72 14.83
N PRO A 75 10.87 -11.97 16.10
CA PRO A 75 9.56 -11.57 16.61
C PRO A 75 9.42 -10.04 16.74
N TRP A 76 10.51 -9.34 17.03
CA TRP A 76 10.50 -7.89 17.20
C TRP A 76 10.33 -7.15 15.86
N GLY A 77 11.01 -7.60 14.80
CA GLY A 77 10.81 -7.05 13.46
C GLY A 77 9.37 -7.23 12.99
N PHE A 78 8.81 -8.43 13.20
CA PHE A 78 7.41 -8.71 12.88
C PHE A 78 6.45 -7.83 13.70
N ALA A 79 6.67 -7.67 15.01
CA ALA A 79 5.86 -6.82 15.87
C ALA A 79 5.90 -5.34 15.44
N ALA A 80 7.09 -4.82 15.11
CA ALA A 80 7.25 -3.46 14.61
C ALA A 80 6.50 -3.24 13.29
N CYS A 81 6.64 -4.17 12.34
CA CYS A 81 5.91 -4.13 11.06
C CYS A 81 4.39 -4.14 11.29
N THR A 82 3.91 -5.01 12.20
CA THR A 82 2.51 -5.11 12.58
C THR A 82 1.99 -3.80 13.18
N VAL A 83 2.67 -3.25 14.19
CA VAL A 83 2.28 -1.98 14.82
C VAL A 83 2.24 -0.85 13.81
N ALA A 84 3.26 -0.74 12.95
CA ALA A 84 3.30 0.27 11.90
C ALA A 84 2.12 0.14 10.93
N LEU A 85 1.79 -1.08 10.48
CA LEU A 85 0.67 -1.35 9.58
C LEU A 85 -0.66 -0.91 10.21
N PHE A 86 -0.93 -1.38 11.42
CA PHE A 86 -2.18 -1.06 12.11
C PHE A 86 -2.29 0.41 12.52
N ALA A 87 -1.18 1.06 12.90
CA ALA A 87 -1.15 2.49 13.15
C ALA A 87 -1.49 3.30 11.89
N SER A 88 -0.96 2.91 10.73
CA SER A 88 -1.28 3.54 9.44
C SER A 88 -2.75 3.34 9.07
N LEU A 89 -3.31 2.14 9.23
CA LEU A 89 -4.72 1.88 9.01
C LEU A 89 -5.62 2.69 9.96
N LEU A 90 -5.27 2.73 11.25
CA LEU A 90 -5.99 3.50 12.26
C LEU A 90 -5.97 4.99 11.94
N PHE A 91 -4.82 5.54 11.54
CA PHE A 91 -4.70 6.93 11.10
C PHE A 91 -5.66 7.23 9.94
N LEU A 92 -5.73 6.36 8.93
CA LEU A 92 -6.60 6.54 7.77
C LEU A 92 -8.09 6.50 8.16
N VAL A 93 -8.47 5.55 9.03
CA VAL A 93 -9.85 5.46 9.56
C VAL A 93 -10.21 6.71 10.35
N LEU A 94 -9.37 7.15 11.29
CA LEU A 94 -9.60 8.33 12.10
C LEU A 94 -9.66 9.61 11.24
N SER A 95 -8.80 9.72 10.22
CA SER A 95 -8.83 10.87 9.31
C SER A 95 -10.10 10.91 8.47
N ARG A 96 -10.62 9.75 8.06
CA ARG A 96 -11.92 9.63 7.37
C ARG A 96 -13.07 10.05 8.28
N ILE A 97 -13.13 9.54 9.51
CA ILE A 97 -14.19 9.87 10.49
C ILE A 97 -14.22 11.37 10.75
N LYS A 98 -13.05 12.01 10.88
CA LYS A 98 -12.93 13.46 11.09
C LYS A 98 -13.17 14.30 9.84
N GLY A 99 -13.47 13.68 8.69
CA GLY A 99 -13.73 14.37 7.43
C GLY A 99 -12.53 15.16 6.90
N LYS A 100 -11.29 14.76 7.23
CA LYS A 100 -10.06 15.44 6.80
C LYS A 100 -9.39 14.73 5.62
N GLY A 101 -8.82 15.52 4.71
CA GLY A 101 -7.97 15.04 3.60
C GLY A 101 -8.71 14.73 2.31
N VAL A 102 -8.30 13.66 1.64
CA VAL A 102 -8.69 13.30 0.27
C VAL A 102 -10.20 13.08 0.14
N PHE A 103 -10.85 12.58 1.21
CA PHE A 103 -12.30 12.35 1.23
C PHE A 103 -13.10 13.48 1.90
N SER A 104 -12.46 14.59 2.23
CA SER A 104 -13.16 15.77 2.76
C SER A 104 -14.05 16.40 1.69
N ALA A 105 -15.18 16.99 2.11
CA ALA A 105 -16.06 17.72 1.21
C ALA A 105 -15.30 18.84 0.45
N GLY A 106 -14.40 19.55 1.14
CA GLY A 106 -13.58 20.60 0.52
C GLY A 106 -12.65 20.07 -0.58
N CYS A 107 -12.01 18.92 -0.37
CA CYS A 107 -11.17 18.31 -1.40
C CYS A 107 -12.00 17.82 -2.59
N ILE A 108 -13.15 17.19 -2.33
CA ILE A 108 -14.04 16.68 -3.38
C ILE A 108 -14.57 17.83 -4.23
N GLU A 109 -15.04 18.92 -3.62
CA GLU A 109 -15.53 20.08 -4.37
C GLU A 109 -14.40 20.77 -5.14
N PHE A 110 -13.20 20.91 -4.55
CA PHE A 110 -12.04 21.45 -5.27
C PHE A 110 -11.69 20.63 -6.52
N VAL A 111 -11.63 19.29 -6.38
CA VAL A 111 -11.35 18.40 -7.51
C VAL A 111 -12.48 18.45 -8.53
N ARG A 112 -13.74 18.46 -8.07
CA ARG A 112 -14.91 18.58 -8.94
C ARG A 112 -14.90 19.87 -9.75
N GLU A 113 -14.60 21.00 -9.14
CA GLU A 113 -14.50 22.29 -9.83
C GLU A 113 -13.42 22.25 -10.92
N LYS A 114 -12.25 21.66 -10.60
CA LYS A 114 -11.16 21.48 -11.58
C LYS A 114 -11.55 20.56 -12.74
N ILE A 115 -12.23 19.44 -12.45
CA ILE A 115 -12.71 18.50 -13.46
C ILE A 115 -13.77 19.19 -14.33
N ASN A 116 -14.80 19.79 -13.74
CA ASN A 116 -15.87 20.45 -14.47
C ASN A 116 -15.36 21.60 -15.34
N ARG A 117 -14.38 22.39 -14.87
CA ARG A 117 -13.74 23.43 -15.69
C ARG A 117 -13.03 22.85 -16.92
N THR A 118 -12.51 21.63 -16.81
CA THR A 118 -11.87 20.92 -17.92
C THR A 118 -12.91 20.29 -18.85
N CYS A 119 -13.92 19.61 -18.29
CA CYS A 119 -15.03 19.02 -19.03
C CYS A 119 -15.81 20.08 -19.83
N PHE A 120 -16.07 21.25 -19.25
CA PHE A 120 -16.74 22.37 -19.92
C PHE A 120 -15.97 22.83 -21.16
N LYS A 121 -14.63 22.92 -21.08
CA LYS A 121 -13.78 23.24 -22.24
C LYS A 121 -13.84 22.18 -23.35
N LEU A 122 -14.20 20.95 -23.00
CA LEU A 122 -14.32 19.81 -23.92
C LEU A 122 -15.77 19.55 -24.36
N GLY A 123 -16.75 20.36 -23.92
CA GLY A 123 -18.17 20.15 -24.22
C GLY A 123 -18.80 18.94 -23.52
N LEU A 124 -18.17 18.44 -22.45
CA LEU A 124 -18.65 17.29 -21.68
C LEU A 124 -19.62 17.74 -20.56
N PRO A 125 -20.59 16.88 -20.16
CA PRO A 125 -21.55 17.19 -19.11
C PRO A 125 -20.89 17.38 -17.74
N GLU A 126 -21.54 18.13 -16.85
CA GLU A 126 -21.06 18.33 -15.49
C GLU A 126 -21.01 17.01 -14.70
N THR A 127 -19.91 16.83 -13.98
CA THR A 127 -19.70 15.64 -13.15
C THR A 127 -20.28 15.87 -11.75
N SER A 128 -21.02 14.88 -11.22
CA SER A 128 -21.56 14.95 -9.86
C SER A 128 -20.51 14.62 -8.80
N ALA A 129 -20.66 15.14 -7.58
CA ALA A 129 -19.74 14.88 -6.47
C ALA A 129 -19.56 13.38 -6.16
N LYS A 130 -20.62 12.56 -6.36
CA LYS A 130 -20.56 11.10 -6.21
C LYS A 130 -19.60 10.47 -7.22
N HIS A 131 -19.68 10.88 -8.49
CA HIS A 131 -18.77 10.40 -9.55
C HIS A 131 -17.34 10.86 -9.30
N VAL A 132 -17.13 12.11 -8.91
CA VAL A 132 -15.79 12.63 -8.57
C VAL A 132 -15.18 11.85 -7.40
N ARG A 133 -15.95 11.58 -6.35
CA ARG A 133 -15.49 10.73 -5.24
C ARG A 133 -15.08 9.33 -5.72
N SER A 134 -15.89 8.70 -6.58
CA SER A 134 -15.57 7.39 -7.15
C SER A 134 -14.30 7.43 -8.00
N LEU A 135 -14.14 8.45 -8.83
CA LEU A 135 -12.97 8.65 -9.67
C LEU A 135 -11.70 8.84 -8.84
N ILE A 136 -11.75 9.69 -7.80
CA ILE A 136 -10.63 9.88 -6.87
C ILE A 136 -10.23 8.55 -6.23
N SER A 137 -11.20 7.77 -5.74
CA SER A 137 -10.93 6.45 -5.17
C SER A 137 -10.27 5.49 -6.17
N VAL A 138 -10.76 5.44 -7.42
CA VAL A 138 -10.19 4.58 -8.47
C VAL A 138 -8.77 5.02 -8.84
N ILE A 139 -8.54 6.31 -9.04
CA ILE A 139 -7.21 6.85 -9.37
C ILE A 139 -6.23 6.58 -8.24
N LEU A 140 -6.63 6.79 -6.99
CA LEU A 140 -5.79 6.46 -5.84
C LEU A 140 -5.49 4.97 -5.77
N PHE A 141 -6.49 4.12 -5.94
CA PHE A 141 -6.30 2.67 -5.93
C PHE A 141 -5.31 2.23 -7.01
N VAL A 142 -5.54 2.64 -8.27
CA VAL A 142 -4.67 2.31 -9.40
C VAL A 142 -3.27 2.89 -9.21
N GLY A 143 -3.16 4.15 -8.79
CA GLY A 143 -1.88 4.82 -8.60
C GLY A 143 -1.04 4.16 -7.50
N VAL A 144 -1.65 3.83 -6.36
CA VAL A 144 -0.92 3.15 -5.29
C VAL A 144 -0.59 1.71 -5.68
N PHE A 145 -1.52 0.97 -6.30
CA PHE A 145 -1.25 -0.39 -6.77
C PHE A 145 -0.10 -0.42 -7.78
N ALA A 146 -0.12 0.46 -8.79
CA ALA A 146 0.95 0.56 -9.78
C ALA A 146 2.30 0.93 -9.14
N SER A 147 2.30 1.83 -8.16
CA SER A 147 3.52 2.22 -7.43
C SER A 147 4.09 1.03 -6.64
N VAL A 148 3.23 0.25 -5.99
CA VAL A 148 3.65 -0.96 -5.26
C VAL A 148 4.20 -2.02 -6.21
N MET A 149 3.52 -2.28 -7.34
CA MET A 149 4.00 -3.22 -8.35
C MET A 149 5.34 -2.78 -8.94
N LEU A 150 5.52 -1.49 -9.23
CA LEU A 150 6.79 -0.93 -9.71
C LEU A 150 7.91 -1.14 -8.69
N VAL A 151 7.65 -0.80 -7.42
CA VAL A 151 8.62 -0.97 -6.33
C VAL A 151 8.97 -2.44 -6.14
N ALA A 152 7.98 -3.33 -6.10
CA ALA A 152 8.20 -4.78 -6.00
C ALA A 152 9.04 -5.30 -7.17
N ASN A 153 8.75 -4.87 -8.41
CA ASN A 153 9.50 -5.27 -9.59
C ASN A 153 10.95 -4.75 -9.53
N LEU A 154 11.16 -3.50 -9.13
CA LEU A 154 12.50 -2.94 -8.96
C LEU A 154 13.31 -3.72 -7.93
N PHE A 155 12.72 -4.06 -6.78
CA PHE A 155 13.39 -4.86 -5.75
C PHE A 155 13.65 -6.30 -6.17
N SER A 156 12.79 -6.90 -7.01
CA SER A 156 13.02 -8.26 -7.53
C SER A 156 14.30 -8.39 -8.38
N HIS A 157 14.79 -7.27 -8.92
CA HIS A 157 16.02 -7.22 -9.71
C HIS A 157 17.26 -6.83 -8.90
N VAL A 158 17.11 -6.38 -7.65
CA VAL A 158 18.24 -6.11 -6.76
C VAL A 158 18.68 -7.43 -6.14
N ARG A 159 19.74 -8.04 -6.70
CA ARG A 159 20.43 -9.16 -6.06
C ARG A 159 21.15 -8.63 -4.82
N PHE A 160 20.61 -8.89 -3.65
CA PHE A 160 21.32 -8.73 -2.37
C PHE A 160 22.19 -9.96 -2.10
#